data_AF-A0A942JCL7-F1
#
_entry.id   AF-A0A942JCL7-F1
#
_cell.length_a   1.000
_cell.length_b   1.000
_cell.length_c   1.000
_cell.angle_alpha   90.00
_cell.angle_beta   90.00
_cell.angle_gamma   90.00
#
_symmetry.space_group_name_H-M   'P 1'
#
loop_
_entity.id
_entity.type
_entity.pdbx_description
1 polymer ?
#
loop_
_entity_poly.entity_id
_entity_poly.type
_entity_poly.pdbx_seq_one_letter_code
_entity_poly.pdbx_strand_id
1 'polypeptide(L)'
;MILPVSVLLLIISVPLTGGRLSRLANIEIRWISAILAALALQIWVTTIPTDPTLGTVVHFLSYALGIWFIWVNRKVPGLVVTSSGGAMNLAAIAANGGVMPMSPEAMELAGMTHIGDHFVNSGAVEGARLAWLGDVFAIPASWPLSNVFSIGDVVLVVGVGVMLHRLSRQRDLPEQPPLTTNAVEPAEA
;
A
#
# COMPACT_ATOMS: atom_id res chain seq x y z
N MET A 1 -6.44 0.13 13.71
CA MET A 1 -7.58 0.45 12.81
C MET A 1 -7.40 1.73 11.97
N ILE A 2 -6.26 2.43 12.06
CA ILE A 2 -6.08 3.75 11.42
C ILE A 2 -5.96 3.69 9.89
N LEU A 3 -5.19 2.73 9.35
CA LEU A 3 -4.89 2.62 7.91
C LEU A 3 -6.15 2.54 7.02
N PRO A 4 -7.12 1.63 7.28
CA PRO A 4 -8.35 1.56 6.48
C PRO A 4 -9.15 2.86 6.52
N VAL A 5 -9.20 3.52 7.67
CA VAL A 5 -9.91 4.80 7.85
C VAL A 5 -9.21 5.92 7.07
N SER A 6 -7.88 6.00 7.12
CA SER A 6 -7.10 6.96 6.33
C SER A 6 -7.33 6.77 4.83
N VAL A 7 -7.33 5.52 4.35
CA VAL A 7 -7.61 5.22 2.94
C VAL A 7 -9.04 5.62 2.55
N LEU A 8 -10.04 5.33 3.40
CA LEU A 8 -11.42 5.74 3.17
C LEU A 8 -11.56 7.26 3.10
N LEU A 9 -10.94 8.00 4.02
CA LEU A 9 -10.92 9.46 4.01
C LEU A 9 -10.26 10.01 2.74
N LEU A 10 -9.17 9.37 2.27
CA LEU A 10 -8.54 9.75 1.01
C LEU A 10 -9.47 9.52 -0.18
N ILE A 11 -10.18 8.39 -0.24
CA ILE A 11 -11.16 8.12 -1.29
C ILE A 11 -12.28 9.17 -1.29
N ILE A 12 -12.81 9.52 -0.11
CA ILE A 12 -13.83 10.57 0.05
C ILE A 12 -13.29 11.95 -0.33
N SER A 13 -12.02 12.24 -0.06
CA SER A 13 -11.40 13.53 -0.40
C SER A 13 -11.28 13.78 -1.91
N VAL A 14 -11.27 12.72 -2.74
CA VAL A 14 -11.16 12.85 -4.19
C VAL A 14 -12.31 13.68 -4.79
N PRO A 15 -13.59 13.30 -4.66
CA PRO A 15 -14.71 14.09 -5.18
C PRO A 15 -14.82 15.47 -4.51
N LEU A 16 -14.56 15.57 -3.20
CA LEU A 16 -14.61 16.83 -2.46
C LEU A 16 -13.61 17.88 -2.97
N THR A 17 -12.51 17.42 -3.59
CA THR A 17 -11.48 18.29 -4.14
C THR A 17 -11.56 18.40 -5.67
N GLY A 18 -12.63 17.89 -6.30
CA GLY A 18 -12.90 17.99 -7.74
C GLY A 18 -12.33 16.87 -8.61
N GLY A 19 -11.81 15.80 -8.02
CA GLY A 19 -11.37 14.60 -8.74
C GLY A 19 -12.54 13.66 -9.09
N ARG A 20 -12.36 12.79 -10.08
CA ARG A 20 -13.36 11.79 -10.49
C ARG A 20 -12.86 10.38 -10.22
N LEU A 21 -13.52 9.65 -9.31
CA LEU A 21 -13.17 8.26 -8.99
C LEU A 21 -13.35 7.30 -10.16
N SER A 22 -14.29 7.57 -11.07
CA SER A 22 -14.49 6.77 -12.29
C SER A 22 -13.26 6.69 -13.18
N ARG A 23 -12.35 7.69 -13.12
CA ARG A 23 -11.09 7.67 -13.86
C ARG A 23 -10.10 6.62 -13.35
N LEU A 24 -10.23 6.22 -12.08
CA LEU A 24 -9.39 5.17 -11.53
C LEU A 24 -9.67 3.80 -12.20
N ALA A 25 -10.88 3.61 -12.75
CA ALA A 25 -11.22 2.39 -13.49
C ALA A 25 -10.48 2.25 -14.84
N ASN A 26 -9.99 3.37 -15.38
CA ASN A 26 -9.28 3.40 -16.67
C ASN A 26 -7.76 3.28 -16.52
N ILE A 27 -7.25 3.06 -15.31
CA ILE A 27 -5.80 2.91 -15.09
C ILE A 27 -5.36 1.54 -15.60
N GLU A 28 -4.47 1.54 -16.58
CA GLU A 28 -3.80 0.32 -17.04
C GLU A 28 -2.73 -0.12 -16.02
N ILE A 29 -3.12 -0.92 -15.04
CA ILE A 29 -2.18 -1.60 -14.15
C ILE A 29 -1.75 -2.91 -14.82
N ARG A 30 -0.45 -3.05 -15.07
CA ARG A 30 0.11 -4.23 -15.72
C ARG A 30 0.41 -5.30 -14.66
N TRP A 31 0.20 -6.57 -15.01
CA TRP A 31 0.54 -7.71 -14.15
C TRP A 31 -0.15 -7.70 -12.78
N ILE A 32 -1.44 -7.35 -12.71
CA ILE A 32 -2.24 -7.49 -11.48
C ILE A 32 -2.16 -8.93 -10.93
N SER A 33 -2.12 -9.93 -11.81
CA SER A 33 -1.91 -11.33 -11.41
C SER A 33 -0.62 -11.56 -10.63
N ALA A 34 0.45 -10.81 -10.88
CA ALA A 34 1.72 -10.95 -10.14
C ALA A 34 1.58 -10.49 -8.68
N ILE A 35 0.92 -9.35 -8.42
CA ILE A 35 0.71 -8.89 -7.04
C ILE A 35 -0.32 -9.75 -6.30
N LEU A 36 -1.35 -10.25 -6.99
CA LEU A 36 -2.29 -11.21 -6.43
C LEU A 36 -1.62 -12.55 -6.09
N ALA A 37 -0.75 -13.05 -6.97
CA ALA A 37 0.05 -14.24 -6.72
C ALA A 37 1.02 -14.03 -5.54
N ALA A 38 1.70 -12.88 -5.47
CA ALA A 38 2.54 -12.54 -4.33
C ALA A 38 1.77 -12.57 -3.01
N LEU A 39 0.57 -11.97 -2.96
CA LEU A 39 -0.29 -11.98 -1.78
C LEU A 39 -0.76 -13.40 -1.42
N ALA A 40 -1.17 -14.20 -2.41
CA ALA A 40 -1.61 -15.57 -2.19
C ALA A 40 -0.49 -16.45 -1.63
N LEU A 41 0.73 -16.33 -2.16
CA LEU A 41 1.91 -17.02 -1.65
C LEU A 41 2.26 -16.57 -0.23
N GLN A 42 2.10 -15.28 0.08
CA GLN A 42 2.32 -14.76 1.42
C GLN A 42 1.29 -15.31 2.42
N ILE A 43 0.02 -15.35 2.04
CA ILE A 43 -1.05 -15.93 2.87
C ILE A 43 -0.78 -17.42 3.09
N TRP A 44 -0.41 -18.15 2.04
CA TRP A 44 -0.04 -19.56 2.16
C TRP A 44 1.06 -19.73 3.19
N VAL A 45 2.23 -19.11 2.99
CA VAL A 45 3.41 -19.38 3.82
C VAL A 45 3.24 -18.96 5.29
N THR A 46 2.32 -18.03 5.55
CA THR A 46 2.03 -17.54 6.92
C THR A 46 0.89 -18.29 7.62
N THR A 47 0.00 -18.97 6.89
CA THR A 47 -1.18 -19.63 7.47
C THR A 47 -1.13 -21.15 7.42
N ILE A 48 -0.41 -21.72 6.45
CA ILE A 48 -0.31 -23.16 6.27
C ILE A 48 1.08 -23.62 6.72
N PRO A 49 1.18 -24.58 7.66
CA PRO A 49 2.44 -25.20 8.03
C PRO A 49 3.16 -25.72 6.79
N THR A 50 4.32 -25.15 6.50
CA THR A 50 5.11 -25.45 5.31
C THR A 50 6.52 -25.82 5.75
N ASP A 51 7.15 -26.75 5.03
CA ASP A 51 8.56 -27.08 5.24
C ASP A 51 9.43 -25.80 5.25
N PRO A 52 10.40 -25.62 6.16
CA PRO A 52 11.17 -24.39 6.27
C PRO A 52 11.91 -23.97 4.98
N THR A 53 12.41 -24.95 4.21
CA THR A 53 13.12 -24.68 2.95
C THR A 53 12.15 -24.19 1.90
N LEU A 54 11.03 -24.91 1.73
CA LEU A 54 9.99 -24.52 0.79
C LEU A 54 9.37 -23.16 1.18
N GLY A 55 9.12 -22.95 2.47
CA GLY A 55 8.60 -21.69 3.01
C GLY A 55 9.52 -20.52 2.69
N THR A 56 10.83 -20.69 2.87
CA THR A 56 11.84 -19.67 2.52
C THR A 56 11.79 -19.35 1.02
N VAL A 57 11.75 -20.36 0.15
CA VAL A 57 11.67 -20.17 -1.30
C VAL A 57 10.39 -19.45 -1.71
N VAL A 58 9.24 -19.85 -1.16
CA VAL A 58 7.93 -19.22 -1.42
C VAL A 58 7.93 -17.76 -0.97
N HIS A 59 8.56 -17.45 0.16
CA HIS A 59 8.70 -16.09 0.69
C HIS A 59 9.56 -15.20 -0.22
N PHE A 60 10.70 -15.69 -0.70
CA PHE A 60 11.50 -14.93 -1.67
C PHE A 60 10.77 -14.74 -3.00
N LEU A 61 10.01 -15.74 -3.46
CA LEU A 61 9.22 -15.64 -4.68
C LEU A 61 8.11 -14.60 -4.56
N SER A 62 7.40 -14.53 -3.42
CA SER A 62 6.37 -13.51 -3.19
C SER A 62 6.96 -12.10 -3.25
N TYR A 63 8.14 -11.88 -2.66
CA TYR A 63 8.86 -10.60 -2.75
C TYR A 63 9.34 -10.29 -4.16
N ALA A 64 9.88 -11.26 -4.89
CA ALA A 64 10.30 -11.06 -6.28
C ALA A 64 9.14 -10.63 -7.17
N LEU A 65 7.96 -11.26 -7.02
CA LEU A 65 6.73 -10.89 -7.72
C LEU A 65 6.25 -9.50 -7.35
N GLY A 66 6.28 -9.13 -6.07
CA GLY A 66 5.94 -7.79 -5.60
C GLY A 66 6.87 -6.72 -6.16
N ILE A 67 8.19 -6.94 -6.11
CA ILE A 67 9.19 -6.03 -6.68
C ILE A 67 9.02 -5.90 -8.19
N TRP A 68 8.80 -7.02 -8.89
CA TRP A 68 8.51 -7.02 -10.32
C TRP A 68 7.27 -6.18 -10.65
N PHE A 69 6.18 -6.38 -9.92
CA PHE A 69 4.95 -5.61 -10.10
C PHE A 69 5.20 -4.11 -9.92
N ILE A 70 5.90 -3.72 -8.84
CA ILE A 70 6.27 -2.32 -8.59
C ILE A 70 7.13 -1.78 -9.72
N TRP A 71 8.13 -2.54 -10.17
CA TRP A 71 9.06 -2.14 -11.22
C TRP A 71 8.37 -1.88 -12.55
N VAL A 72 7.47 -2.76 -12.98
CA VAL A 72 6.73 -2.63 -14.24
C VAL A 72 5.72 -1.47 -14.17
N ASN A 73 5.18 -1.17 -12.98
CA ASN A 73 4.20 -0.10 -12.78
C ASN A 73 4.82 1.18 -12.16
N ARG A 74 6.15 1.31 -12.08
CA ARG A 74 6.82 2.42 -11.35
C ARG A 74 6.47 3.83 -11.82
N LYS A 75 5.90 3.96 -13.03
CA LYS A 75 5.42 5.24 -13.57
C LYS A 75 4.05 5.64 -13.04
N VAL A 76 3.31 4.72 -12.43
CA VAL A 76 2.04 5.02 -11.76
C VAL A 76 2.34 5.99 -10.60
N PRO A 77 1.76 7.20 -10.60
CA PRO A 77 2.01 8.18 -9.56
C PRO A 77 1.69 7.62 -8.18
N GLY A 78 2.53 7.93 -7.19
CA GLY A 78 2.34 7.47 -5.82
C GLY A 78 2.75 6.03 -5.54
N LEU A 79 2.79 5.13 -6.55
CA LEU A 79 3.10 3.71 -6.33
C LEU A 79 4.44 3.49 -5.64
N VAL A 80 5.52 4.11 -6.14
CA VAL A 80 6.86 3.97 -5.55
C VAL A 80 6.90 4.50 -4.10
N VAL A 81 6.19 5.59 -3.82
CA VAL A 81 6.09 6.16 -2.46
C VAL A 81 5.34 5.18 -1.55
N THR A 82 4.19 4.68 -1.97
CA THR A 82 3.41 3.66 -1.24
C THR A 82 4.27 2.43 -0.94
N SER A 83 4.97 1.93 -1.94
CA SER A 83 5.85 0.76 -1.80
C SER A 83 7.04 1.02 -0.88
N SER A 84 7.59 2.24 -0.86
CA SER A 84 8.67 2.58 0.06
C SER A 84 8.23 2.54 1.52
N GLY A 85 7.01 3.01 1.83
CA GLY A 85 6.43 2.89 3.18
C GLY A 85 6.27 1.43 3.60
N GLY A 86 5.74 0.58 2.71
CA GLY A 86 5.67 -0.86 2.94
C GLY A 86 7.04 -1.52 3.13
N ALA A 87 8.05 -1.10 2.36
CA ALA A 87 9.42 -1.61 2.49
C ALA A 87 10.07 -1.21 3.82
N MET A 88 9.76 -0.02 4.36
CA MET A 88 10.19 0.41 5.69
C MET A 88 9.63 -0.50 6.79
N ASN A 89 8.32 -0.77 6.74
CA ASN A 89 7.67 -1.70 7.69
C ASN A 89 8.27 -3.10 7.57
N LEU A 90 8.45 -3.59 6.34
CA LEU A 90 9.06 -4.90 6.11
C LEU A 90 10.48 -4.98 6.68
N ALA A 91 11.30 -3.94 6.50
CA ALA A 91 12.64 -3.90 7.05
C ALA A 91 12.64 -3.96 8.59
N ALA A 92 11.72 -3.24 9.23
CA ALA A 92 11.56 -3.29 10.69
C ALA A 92 11.16 -4.70 11.16
N ILE A 93 10.14 -5.30 10.52
CA ILE A 93 9.66 -6.65 10.84
C ILE A 93 10.78 -7.69 10.66
N ALA A 94 11.46 -7.67 9.52
CA ALA A 94 12.52 -8.63 9.20
C ALA A 94 13.72 -8.50 10.15
N ALA A 95 14.08 -7.27 10.55
CA ALA A 95 15.17 -7.04 11.48
C ALA A 95 14.89 -7.55 12.90
N ASN A 96 13.61 -7.77 13.25
CA ASN A 96 13.14 -8.20 14.56
C ASN A 96 12.47 -9.58 14.53
N GLY A 97 12.89 -10.45 13.60
CA GLY A 97 12.47 -11.86 13.60
C GLY A 97 11.01 -12.10 13.21
N GLY A 98 10.41 -11.18 12.44
CA GLY A 98 9.01 -11.30 12.00
C GLY A 98 8.01 -10.54 12.86
N VAL A 99 8.46 -9.84 13.90
CA VAL A 99 7.61 -9.02 14.78
C VAL A 99 7.82 -7.55 14.49
N MET A 100 6.74 -6.79 14.32
CA MET A 100 6.82 -5.33 14.24
C MET A 100 7.15 -4.77 15.63
N PRO A 101 8.29 -4.07 15.81
CA PRO A 101 8.65 -3.50 17.10
C PRO A 101 7.70 -2.35 17.45
N MET A 102 7.19 -2.36 18.67
CA MET A 102 6.27 -1.34 19.18
C MET A 102 6.91 -0.53 20.31
N SER A 103 6.75 0.80 20.27
CA SER A 103 7.25 1.67 21.34
C SER A 103 6.42 1.48 22.62
N PRO A 104 7.04 1.24 23.80
CA PRO A 104 6.33 1.15 25.06
C PRO A 104 5.53 2.42 25.38
N GLU A 105 6.10 3.59 25.08
CA GLU A 105 5.47 4.89 25.28
C GLU A 105 4.23 5.05 24.38
N ALA A 106 4.33 4.61 23.13
CA ALA A 106 3.20 4.64 22.18
C ALA A 106 2.09 3.65 22.61
N MET A 107 2.46 2.46 23.09
CA MET A 107 1.52 1.49 23.66
C MET A 107 0.76 2.08 24.84
N GLU A 108 1.48 2.68 25.78
CA GLU A 108 0.89 3.29 26.97
C GLU A 108 -0.09 4.40 26.59
N LEU A 109 0.33 5.31 25.70
CA LEU A 109 -0.52 6.41 25.26
C LEU A 109 -1.78 5.92 24.52
N ALA A 110 -1.67 4.85 23.73
CA ALA A 110 -2.79 4.24 23.02
C ALA A 110 -3.70 3.37 23.93
N GLY A 111 -3.32 3.13 25.19
CA GLY A 111 -4.05 2.28 26.13
C GLY A 111 -3.87 0.78 25.88
N MET A 112 -2.78 0.39 25.22
CA MET A 112 -2.47 -0.99 24.78
C MET A 112 -1.62 -1.78 25.80
N THR A 113 -1.62 -1.39 27.07
CA THR A 113 -0.74 -1.93 28.13
C THR A 113 -1.11 -3.32 28.66
N HIS A 114 -2.31 -3.82 28.36
CA HIS A 114 -2.83 -5.11 28.89
C HIS A 114 -3.09 -6.15 27.81
N ILE A 115 -2.53 -5.95 26.60
CA ILE A 115 -2.70 -6.88 25.49
C ILE A 115 -1.66 -8.00 25.65
N GLY A 116 -1.81 -8.81 26.70
CA GLY A 116 -1.02 -10.01 26.89
C GLY A 116 -1.19 -10.98 25.73
N ASP A 117 -0.09 -11.59 25.30
CA ASP A 117 0.08 -12.77 24.41
C ASP A 117 -0.77 -12.90 23.12
N HIS A 118 -1.60 -11.91 22.77
CA HIS A 118 -2.62 -12.03 21.73
C HIS A 118 -2.40 -11.16 20.49
N PHE A 119 -1.34 -10.36 20.40
CA PHE A 119 -0.89 -9.78 19.13
C PHE A 119 0.24 -10.61 18.53
N VAL A 120 -0.13 -11.55 17.67
CA VAL A 120 0.80 -12.51 17.05
C VAL A 120 1.74 -11.87 16.01
N ASN A 121 1.72 -10.53 15.80
CA ASN A 121 2.58 -9.86 14.80
C ASN A 121 3.21 -8.51 15.21
N SER A 122 2.84 -7.93 16.35
CA SER A 122 3.43 -6.67 16.85
C SER A 122 3.54 -6.72 18.36
N GLY A 123 4.65 -6.26 18.93
CA GLY A 123 4.86 -6.30 20.37
C GLY A 123 6.09 -5.53 20.81
N ALA A 124 6.22 -5.37 22.13
CA ALA A 124 7.45 -4.85 22.71
C ALA A 124 8.59 -5.85 22.44
N VAL A 125 9.61 -5.42 21.70
CA VAL A 125 10.79 -6.23 21.40
C VAL A 125 11.98 -5.63 22.16
N GLU A 126 12.52 -6.38 23.11
CA GLU A 126 13.75 -5.98 23.81
C GLU A 126 14.91 -5.87 22.82
N GLY A 127 15.65 -4.75 22.85
CA GLY A 127 16.78 -4.53 21.94
C GLY A 127 16.37 -4.41 20.46
N ALA A 128 15.15 -3.92 20.18
CA ALA A 128 14.60 -3.81 18.84
C ALA A 128 15.55 -3.12 17.84
N ARG A 129 15.81 -3.78 16.71
CA ARG A 129 16.56 -3.22 15.58
C ARG A 129 15.64 -2.35 14.74
N LEU A 130 16.13 -1.20 14.25
CA LEU A 130 15.31 -0.27 13.46
C LEU A 130 14.01 0.16 14.19
N ALA A 131 14.03 0.26 15.52
CA ALA A 131 12.85 0.57 16.33
C ALA A 131 12.13 1.87 15.90
N TRP A 132 12.88 2.85 15.39
CA TRP A 132 12.34 4.11 14.87
C TRP A 132 11.46 3.95 13.61
N LEU A 133 11.58 2.83 12.88
CA LEU A 133 10.68 2.44 11.79
C LEU A 133 9.47 1.63 12.27
N GLY A 134 9.46 1.24 13.54
CA GLY A 134 8.38 0.50 14.18
C GLY A 134 7.15 1.37 14.46
N ASP A 135 6.26 0.82 15.28
CA ASP A 135 5.04 1.48 15.73
C ASP A 135 5.40 2.48 16.85
N VAL A 136 5.88 3.66 16.44
CA VAL A 136 6.40 4.72 17.32
C VAL A 136 5.41 5.86 17.57
N PHE A 137 4.37 5.98 16.74
CA PHE A 137 3.31 6.97 16.94
C PHE A 137 2.09 6.33 17.57
N ALA A 138 1.32 7.14 18.30
CA ALA A 138 0.09 6.72 18.94
C ALA A 138 -1.03 7.73 18.74
N ILE A 139 -2.23 7.21 18.46
CA ILE A 139 -3.49 7.91 18.73
C ILE A 139 -3.85 7.63 20.19
N PRO A 140 -3.99 8.67 21.03
CA PRO A 140 -4.26 8.48 22.46
C PRO A 140 -5.53 7.68 22.73
N ALA A 141 -5.55 6.95 23.85
CA ALA A 141 -6.71 6.17 24.31
C ALA A 141 -8.00 7.01 24.49
N SER A 142 -7.85 8.32 24.70
CA SER A 142 -8.97 9.26 24.82
C SER A 142 -9.66 9.59 23.48
N TRP A 143 -9.08 9.17 22.35
CA TRP A 143 -9.61 9.40 21.02
C TRP A 143 -10.23 8.12 20.44
N PRO A 144 -11.28 8.23 19.61
CA PRO A 144 -11.83 7.07 18.93
C PRO A 144 -10.77 6.45 18.02
N LEU A 145 -10.81 5.11 17.88
CA LEU A 145 -9.87 4.34 17.06
C LEU A 145 -8.40 4.47 17.54
N SER A 146 -8.18 4.57 18.86
CA SER A 146 -6.83 4.55 19.45
C SER A 146 -6.02 3.38 18.88
N ASN A 147 -4.80 3.69 18.45
CA ASN A 147 -3.96 2.77 17.72
C ASN A 147 -2.54 3.29 17.71
N VAL A 148 -1.58 2.39 17.56
CA VAL A 148 -0.22 2.76 17.18
C VAL A 148 -0.04 2.65 15.66
N PHE A 149 0.94 3.36 15.11
CA PHE A 149 1.31 3.29 13.70
C PHE A 149 2.76 3.74 13.47
N SER A 150 3.31 3.37 12.32
CA SER A 150 4.71 3.61 11.99
C SER A 150 4.94 4.80 11.06
N ILE A 151 6.21 5.17 10.87
CA ILE A 151 6.62 6.09 9.80
C ILE A 151 6.29 5.49 8.42
N GLY A 152 6.46 4.17 8.26
CA GLY A 152 6.14 3.46 7.03
C GLY A 152 4.65 3.57 6.67
N ASP A 153 3.76 3.52 7.65
CA ASP A 153 2.32 3.71 7.45
C ASP A 153 1.99 5.12 6.95
N VAL A 154 2.65 6.14 7.51
CA VAL A 154 2.49 7.53 7.05
C VAL A 154 2.93 7.66 5.60
N VAL A 155 4.11 7.16 5.25
CA VAL A 155 4.64 7.18 3.88
C VAL A 155 3.71 6.42 2.92
N LEU A 156 3.17 5.28 3.35
CA LEU A 156 2.21 4.48 2.59
C LEU A 156 0.94 5.28 2.31
N VAL A 157 0.32 5.87 3.34
CA VAL A 157 -0.90 6.69 3.21
C VAL A 157 -0.67 7.90 2.32
N VAL A 158 0.47 8.58 2.45
CA VAL A 158 0.86 9.69 1.57
C VAL A 158 0.97 9.23 0.12
N GLY A 159 1.63 8.10 -0.14
CA GLY A 159 1.74 7.51 -1.47
C GLY A 159 0.38 7.19 -2.08
N VAL A 160 -0.53 6.60 -1.30
CA VAL A 160 -1.92 6.33 -1.72
C VAL A 160 -2.65 7.63 -2.03
N GLY A 161 -2.49 8.67 -1.21
CA GLY A 161 -3.08 9.99 -1.46
C GLY A 161 -2.59 10.59 -2.77
N VAL A 162 -1.28 10.56 -3.02
CA VAL A 162 -0.69 11.01 -4.30
C VAL A 162 -1.26 10.23 -5.47
N MET A 163 -1.37 8.91 -5.35
CA MET A 163 -1.91 8.04 -6.39
C MET A 163 -3.36 8.39 -6.71
N LEU A 164 -4.23 8.41 -5.70
CA LEU A 164 -5.66 8.69 -5.85
C LEU A 164 -5.91 10.08 -6.44
N HIS A 165 -5.24 11.12 -5.92
CA HIS A 165 -5.46 12.49 -6.37
C HIS A 165 -4.88 12.77 -7.76
N ARG A 166 -3.72 12.20 -8.11
CA ARG A 166 -3.16 12.41 -9.45
C ARG A 166 -3.92 11.65 -10.52
N LEU A 167 -4.28 10.40 -10.27
CA LEU A 167 -4.96 9.55 -11.26
C LEU A 167 -6.43 9.97 -11.46
N SER A 168 -7.11 10.44 -10.42
CA SER A 168 -8.49 10.96 -10.54
C SER A 168 -8.61 12.30 -11.27
N ARG A 169 -7.48 12.95 -11.59
CA ARG A 169 -7.43 14.29 -12.21
C ARG A 169 -6.78 14.30 -13.59
N GLN A 170 -6.30 13.17 -14.10
CA GLN A 170 -5.79 13.10 -15.46
C GLN A 170 -6.89 13.53 -16.45
N ARG A 171 -6.56 14.46 -17.34
CA ARG A 171 -7.44 14.87 -18.45
C ARG A 171 -7.44 13.74 -19.46
N ASP A 172 -8.62 13.44 -20.00
CA ASP A 172 -8.73 12.63 -21.20
C ASP A 172 -7.89 13.30 -22.30
N LEU A 173 -7.03 12.55 -22.98
CA LEU A 173 -6.45 13.04 -24.22
C LEU A 173 -7.63 13.35 -25.15
N PRO A 174 -7.64 14.50 -25.86
CA PRO A 174 -8.73 14.81 -26.77
C PRO A 174 -8.90 13.63 -27.73
N GLU A 175 -10.11 13.07 -27.73
CA GLU A 175 -10.56 12.08 -28.71
C GLU A 175 -10.21 12.66 -30.08
N GLN A 176 -9.39 11.95 -30.87
CA GLN A 176 -9.02 12.45 -32.19
C GLN A 176 -10.33 12.72 -32.93
N PRO A 177 -10.55 13.94 -33.46
CA PRO A 177 -11.78 14.23 -34.17
C PRO A 177 -11.93 13.19 -35.29
N PRO A 178 -13.15 12.66 -35.51
CA PRO A 178 -13.37 11.65 -36.53
C PRO A 178 -12.79 12.17 -37.84
N LEU A 179 -11.95 11.35 -38.50
CA LEU A 179 -11.41 11.64 -39.81
C LEU A 179 -12.60 11.98 -40.71
N THR A 180 -12.79 13.25 -41.00
CA THR A 180 -13.78 13.70 -41.97
C THR A 180 -13.28 13.23 -43.32
N THR A 181 -13.67 12.02 -43.71
CA THR A 181 -13.57 11.52 -45.08
C THR A 181 -14.53 12.33 -45.93
N ASN A 182 -14.13 13.54 -46.33
CA ASN A 182 -14.82 14.34 -47.33
C ASN A 182 -13.76 15.04 -48.18
N ALA A 183 -13.40 14.40 -49.30
CA ALA A 183 -13.12 15.05 -50.59
C ALA A 183 -12.56 14.00 -51.57
N VAL A 184 -13.44 13.18 -52.15
CA VAL A 184 -13.27 12.79 -53.55
C VAL A 184 -14.60 13.11 -54.20
N GLU A 185 -14.72 14.37 -54.61
CA GLU A 185 -15.74 14.80 -55.55
C GLU A 185 -15.41 14.14 -56.90
N PRO A 186 -16.29 13.33 -57.50
CA PRO A 186 -16.04 12.77 -58.81
C PRO A 186 -16.11 13.90 -59.83
N ALA A 187 -15.02 14.12 -60.56
CA ALA A 187 -14.97 15.04 -61.68
C ALA A 187 -16.02 14.62 -62.73
N GLU A 188 -16.93 15.53 -63.05
CA GLU A 188 -17.75 15.45 -64.25
C GLU A 188 -16.85 15.53 -65.50
N ALA A 189 -16.81 14.45 -66.29
CA ALA A 189 -16.50 14.44 -67.72
C ALA A 189 -16.92 13.10 -68.36
#